data_AF-A0A2P9GUY0-F1
#
_entry.id   AF-A0A2P9GUY0-F1
#
_cell.length_a   1.000
_cell.length_b   1.000
_cell.length_c   1.000
_cell.angle_alpha   90.00
_cell.angle_beta   90.00
_cell.angle_gamma   90.00
#
_symmetry.space_group_name_H-M   'P 1'
#
loop_
_entity.id
_entity.type
_entity.pdbx_description
1 polymer ?
#
loop_
_entity_poly.entity_id
_entity_poly.type
_entity_poly.pdbx_seq_one_letter_code
_entity_poly.pdbx_strand_id
1 'polypeptide(L)'
;MPDVICNTSPIQYLYQVNLFHILKELYGQIVIPEGVSAELDAGRMTGIALPDVKSLSWLSVSFVRERTLLQMVSGLGTGEKQVLFVSHG
;
A
#
# COMPACT_ATOMS: atom_id res chain seq x y z
N MET A 1 -18.97 1.57 2.08
CA MET A 1 -18.04 2.21 1.11
C MET A 1 -17.25 1.09 0.43
N PRO A 2 -16.84 1.25 -0.83
CA PRO A 2 -15.88 0.34 -1.43
C PRO A 2 -14.57 0.37 -0.66
N ASP A 3 -13.85 -0.74 -0.64
CA ASP A 3 -12.51 -0.79 -0.06
C ASP A 3 -11.57 0.14 -0.83
N VAL A 4 -10.69 0.83 -0.10
CA VAL A 4 -9.72 1.75 -0.67
C VAL A 4 -8.36 1.12 -0.65
N ILE A 5 -7.84 0.82 -1.84
CA ILE A 5 -6.54 0.19 -2.03
C ILE A 5 -5.51 1.29 -2.29
N CYS A 6 -4.47 1.35 -1.46
CA CYS A 6 -3.49 2.42 -1.51
C CYS A 6 -2.13 1.92 -2.03
N ASN A 7 -1.53 2.68 -2.95
CA ASN A 7 -0.18 2.44 -3.44
C ASN A 7 0.86 3.07 -2.48
N THR A 8 2.15 2.83 -2.74
CA THR A 8 3.28 3.35 -1.96
C THR A 8 3.34 4.88 -1.97
N SER A 9 3.20 5.51 -3.14
CA SER A 9 3.44 6.96 -3.29
C SER A 9 2.48 7.85 -2.48
N PRO A 10 1.16 7.60 -2.44
CA PRO A 10 0.26 8.36 -1.55
C PRO A 10 0.65 8.25 -0.08
N ILE A 11 1.03 7.06 0.39
CA ILE A 11 1.45 6.84 1.79
C ILE A 11 2.74 7.61 2.07
N GLN A 12 3.75 7.44 1.22
CA GLN A 12 5.05 8.08 1.36
C GLN A 12 4.91 9.60 1.41
N TYR A 13 4.28 10.20 0.40
CA TYR A 13 4.27 11.66 0.28
C TYR A 13 3.40 12.30 1.35
N LEU A 14 2.24 11.72 1.68
CA LEU A 14 1.43 12.22 2.79
C LEU A 14 2.16 12.10 4.12
N TYR A 15 2.92 11.03 4.35
CA TYR A 15 3.72 10.90 5.57
C TYR A 15 4.82 11.96 5.64
N GLN A 16 5.57 12.15 4.56
CA GLN A 16 6.68 13.10 4.51
C GLN A 16 6.25 14.56 4.67
N VAL A 17 5.00 14.89 4.33
CA VAL A 17 4.42 16.23 4.53
C VAL A 17 3.52 16.33 5.77
N ASN A 18 3.56 15.35 6.69
CA ASN A 18 2.78 15.29 7.93
C ASN A 18 1.23 15.26 7.74
N LEU A 19 0.76 14.81 6.57
CA LEU A 19 -0.66 14.70 6.21
C LEU A 19 -1.17 13.25 6.12
N PHE A 20 -0.40 12.26 6.59
CA PHE A 20 -0.78 10.85 6.53
C PHE A 20 -2.10 10.52 7.24
N HIS A 21 -2.46 11.28 8.29
CA HIS A 21 -3.73 11.15 9.00
C HIS A 21 -4.97 11.33 8.10
N ILE A 22 -4.86 12.10 7.01
CA ILE A 22 -5.96 12.35 6.07
C ILE A 22 -6.50 11.04 5.48
N LEU A 23 -5.65 10.03 5.23
CA LEU A 23 -6.11 8.73 4.71
C LEU A 23 -7.09 8.06 5.68
N LYS A 24 -6.83 8.13 6.99
CA LYS A 24 -7.72 7.60 8.01
C LYS A 24 -9.01 8.41 8.11
N GLU A 25 -8.93 9.73 8.04
CA GLU A 25 -10.10 10.61 8.15
C GLU A 25 -11.05 10.49 6.95
N LEU A 26 -10.52 10.33 5.74
CA LEU A 26 -11.33 10.20 4.52
C LEU A 26 -11.94 8.80 4.35
N TYR A 27 -11.20 7.75 4.73
CA TYR A 27 -11.58 6.37 4.36
C TYR A 27 -11.86 5.47 5.55
N GLY A 28 -11.43 5.83 6.76
CA GLY A 28 -11.59 5.04 7.99
C GLY A 28 -10.67 3.80 8.04
N GLN A 29 -10.66 3.01 6.98
CA GLN A 29 -9.80 1.85 6.74
C GLN A 29 -9.25 1.91 5.33
N ILE A 30 -8.01 1.48 5.14
CA ILE A 30 -7.44 1.27 3.80
C ILE A 30 -6.72 -0.09 3.74
N VAL A 31 -6.66 -0.65 2.54
CA VAL A 31 -5.96 -1.89 2.24
C VAL A 31 -4.68 -1.54 1.47
N ILE A 32 -3.57 -2.19 1.81
CA ILE A 32 -2.34 -2.13 1.02
C ILE A 32 -1.95 -3.54 0.56
N PRO A 33 -1.48 -3.71 -0.67
CA PRO A 33 -0.91 -4.98 -1.09
C PRO A 33 0.41 -5.29 -0.38
N GLU A 34 0.80 -6.57 -0.37
CA GLU A 34 2.03 -7.02 0.30
C GLU A 34 3.29 -6.38 -0.28
N GLY A 35 3.31 -6.10 -1.59
CA GLY A 35 4.40 -5.45 -2.30
C GLY A 35 4.54 -3.98 -1.92
N VAL A 36 3.42 -3.28 -1.72
CA VAL A 36 3.43 -1.90 -1.18
C VAL A 36 3.98 -1.89 0.23
N SER A 37 3.55 -2.83 1.09
CA SER A 37 4.11 -2.96 2.43
C SER A 37 5.62 -3.25 2.41
N ALA A 38 6.09 -4.09 1.48
CA ALA A 38 7.51 -4.42 1.34
C ALA A 38 8.35 -3.24 0.83
N GLU A 39 7.83 -2.46 -0.11
CA GLU A 39 8.47 -1.23 -0.60
C GLU A 39 8.63 -0.20 0.52
N LEU A 40 7.61 -0.04 1.37
CA LEU A 40 7.68 0.86 2.53
C LEU A 40 8.72 0.39 3.54
N ASP A 41 8.76 -0.89 3.87
CA ASP A 41 9.77 -1.46 4.77
C ASP A 41 11.19 -1.28 4.22
N ALA A 42 11.39 -1.53 2.92
CA ALA A 42 12.67 -1.32 2.26
C ALA A 42 13.11 0.15 2.31
N GLY A 43 12.19 1.09 2.07
CA GLY A 43 12.46 2.52 2.22
C GLY A 43 12.80 2.93 3.66
N ARG A 44 12.15 2.35 4.67
CA ARG A 44 12.50 2.59 6.08
C ARG A 44 13.91 2.10 6.39
N MET A 45 14.29 0.93 5.88
CA MET A 45 15.64 0.36 6.07
C MET A 45 16.75 1.21 5.46
N THR A 46 16.45 2.03 4.45
CA THR A 46 17.40 2.96 3.84
C THR A 46 17.38 4.36 4.48
N GLY A 47 16.60 4.56 5.55
CA GLY A 47 16.51 5.82 6.29
C GLY A 47 15.49 6.82 5.74
N ILE A 48 14.64 6.42 4.78
CA ILE A 48 13.54 7.26 4.32
C ILE A 48 12.48 7.33 5.43
N ALA A 49 12.01 8.54 5.73
CA ALA A 49 10.91 8.77 6.66
C ALA A 49 9.60 8.21 6.08
N LEU A 50 9.17 7.05 6.58
CA LEU A 50 7.97 6.32 6.16
C LEU A 50 7.29 5.69 7.40
N PRO A 51 5.96 5.48 7.36
CA PRO A 51 5.24 4.90 8.49
C PRO A 51 5.49 3.39 8.61
N ASP A 52 5.42 2.88 9.84
CA ASP A 52 5.29 1.45 10.09
C ASP A 52 3.82 1.03 9.91
N VAL A 53 3.44 0.76 8.67
CA VAL A 53 2.04 0.47 8.30
C VAL A 53 1.47 -0.78 8.95
N LYS A 54 2.31 -1.75 9.33
CA LYS A 54 1.87 -2.99 10.00
C LYS A 54 1.47 -2.76 11.46
N SER A 55 1.93 -1.67 12.07
CA SER A 55 1.57 -1.28 13.44
C SER A 55 0.22 -0.54 13.54
N LEU A 56 -0.38 -0.19 12.40
CA LEU A 56 -1.56 0.68 12.34
C LEU A 56 -2.84 -0.14 12.19
N SER A 57 -3.71 -0.08 13.19
CA SER A 57 -4.98 -0.85 13.20
C SER A 57 -6.00 -0.45 12.13
N TRP A 58 -5.79 0.66 11.42
CA TRP A 58 -6.66 1.12 10.34
C TRP A 58 -6.13 0.80 8.93
N LEU A 59 -5.05 0.02 8.89
CA LEU A 59 -4.37 -0.43 7.69
C LEU A 59 -4.31 -1.96 7.71
N SER A 60 -4.75 -2.60 6.64
CA SER A 60 -4.62 -4.03 6.47
C SER A 60 -3.73 -4.36 5.26
N VAL A 61 -2.91 -5.40 5.41
CA VAL A 61 -2.12 -5.93 4.30
C VAL A 61 -2.89 -7.06 3.64
N SER A 62 -3.14 -6.96 2.35
CA SER A 62 -3.78 -7.99 1.55
C SER A 62 -2.81 -8.62 0.56
N PHE A 63 -3.12 -9.85 0.13
CA PHE A 63 -2.30 -10.64 -0.77
C PHE A 63 -3.02 -10.85 -2.11
N VAL A 64 -2.27 -10.74 -3.21
CA VAL A 64 -2.80 -11.14 -4.52
C VAL A 64 -2.86 -12.67 -4.59
N ARG A 65 -4.07 -13.23 -4.66
CA ARG A 65 -4.30 -14.68 -4.72
C ARG A 65 -3.75 -15.28 -6.01
N GLU A 66 -4.04 -14.66 -7.14
CA GLU A 66 -3.64 -15.14 -8.46
C GLU A 66 -2.44 -14.37 -9.00
N ARG A 67 -1.23 -14.77 -8.57
CA ARG A 67 0.02 -14.09 -8.94
C ARG A 67 0.35 -14.15 -10.43
N THR A 68 -0.21 -15.10 -11.18
CA THR A 68 -0.07 -15.19 -12.63
C THR A 68 -0.64 -13.96 -13.33
N LEU A 69 -1.67 -13.31 -12.78
CA LEU A 69 -2.24 -12.07 -13.34
C LEU A 69 -1.23 -10.92 -13.34
N LEU A 70 -0.28 -10.90 -12.39
CA LEU A 70 0.78 -9.89 -12.32
C LEU A 70 1.73 -9.94 -13.52
N GLN A 71 1.80 -11.08 -14.22
CA GLN A 71 2.61 -11.23 -15.43
C GLN A 71 1.95 -10.60 -16.66
N MET A 72 0.63 -10.37 -16.63
CA MET A 72 -0.12 -9.77 -17.74
C MET A 72 0.14 -8.26 -17.89
N VAL A 73 0.65 -7.62 -16.84
CA VAL A 73 0.97 -6.18 -16.82
C VAL A 73 2.48 -5.99 -16.88
N SER A 74 2.96 -5.31 -17.92
CA SER A 74 4.36 -4.94 -18.09
C SER A 74 4.60 -3.47 -17.71
N GLY A 75 5.85 -3.13 -17.38
CA GLY A 75 6.25 -1.73 -17.11
C GLY A 75 5.91 -1.17 -15.73
N LEU A 76 5.19 -1.91 -14.88
CA LEU A 76 4.88 -1.52 -13.50
C LEU A 76 5.73 -2.28 -12.46
N GLY A 77 6.00 -1.63 -11.33
CA GLY A 77 6.62 -2.24 -10.14
C GLY A 77 5.69 -3.26 -9.46
N THR A 78 6.24 -4.07 -8.55
CA THR A 78 5.48 -5.12 -7.86
C THR A 78 4.30 -4.56 -7.07
N GLY A 79 4.50 -3.51 -6.26
CA GLY A 79 3.41 -2.88 -5.50
C GLY A 79 2.32 -2.33 -6.41
N GLU A 80 2.70 -1.62 -7.47
CA GLU A 80 1.78 -1.05 -8.47
C GLU A 80 0.90 -2.12 -9.14
N LYS A 81 1.51 -3.23 -9.57
CA LYS A 81 0.75 -4.34 -10.16
C LYS A 81 -0.23 -4.92 -9.15
N GLN A 82 0.19 -5.11 -7.91
CA GLN A 82 -0.66 -5.73 -6.91
C GLN A 82 -1.83 -4.84 -6.48
N VAL A 83 -1.69 -3.51 -6.54
CA VAL A 83 -2.83 -2.58 -6.34
C VAL A 83 -3.96 -2.85 -7.33
N LEU A 84 -3.65 -3.27 -8.57
CA LEU A 84 -4.65 -3.55 -9.61
C LEU A 84 -5.35 -4.91 -9.44
N PHE A 85 -4.70 -5.89 -8.81
CA PHE A 85 -5.17 -7.28 -8.74
C PHE A 85 -5.47 -7.77 -7.32
N VAL A 86 -5.39 -6.88 -6.32
CA VAL A 86 -5.72 -7.25 -4.95
C VAL A 86 -7.17 -7.75 -4.92
N SER A 87 -7.35 -8.97 -4.42
CA SER A 87 -8.65 -9.62 -4.41
C SER A 87 -9.38 -9.22 -3.13
N HIS A 88 -10.62 -8.76 -3.26
CA HIS A 88 -11.52 -8.63 -2.12
C HIS A 88 -12.04 -10.02 -1.75
N GLY A 89 -11.97 -10.37 -0.46
CA GLY A 89 -12.54 -11.60 0.09
C GLY A 89 -13.95 -11.37 0.58
#